data_AF-A0A183HKU7-F1
#
_entry.id   AF-A0A183HKU7-F1
#
_cell.length_a   1.000
_cell.length_b   1.000
_cell.length_c   1.000
_cell.angle_alpha   90.00
_cell.angle_beta   90.00
_cell.angle_gamma   90.00
#
_symmetry.space_group_name_H-M   'P 1'
#
loop_
_entity.id
_entity.type
_entity.pdbx_description
1 polymer ?
#
loop_
_entity_poly.entity_id
_entity_poly.type
_entity_poly.pdbx_seq_one_letter_code
_entity_poly.pdbx_strand_id
1 'polypeptide(L)'
;MHSGFPSHSLQAKDLVLHLIALNTPMSGNMRGVRGADLACYQQAREANFRTTFRAFLSSHVQDLNKVVHNGDRDTPVVNLRGERLFDSWSDIFEQKQIND
;
A
#
# COMPACT_ATOMS: atom_id res chain seq x y z
N MET A 1 -25.02 -25.72 29.46
CA MET A 1 -23.73 -26.37 29.12
C MET A 1 -23.46 -26.09 27.65
N HIS A 2 -22.24 -25.61 27.35
CA HIS A 2 -21.55 -25.37 26.06
C HIS A 2 -22.17 -26.05 24.83
N SER A 3 -22.16 -25.55 23.59
CA SER A 3 -21.35 -24.60 22.81
C SER A 3 -21.87 -24.77 21.36
N GLY A 4 -21.73 -23.87 20.39
CA GLY A 4 -21.01 -22.63 20.30
C GLY A 4 -21.59 -21.82 19.13
N PHE A 5 -21.43 -20.52 19.23
CA PHE A 5 -21.65 -19.61 18.12
C PHE A 5 -20.72 -20.02 16.98
N PRO A 6 -21.17 -20.01 15.71
CA PRO A 6 -20.23 -20.09 14.61
C PRO A 6 -19.33 -18.86 14.74
N SER A 7 -18.07 -19.10 15.10
CA SER A 7 -16.99 -18.17 14.85
C SER A 7 -16.82 -18.10 13.34
N HIS A 8 -17.76 -17.42 12.67
CA HIS A 8 -17.39 -16.68 11.50
C HIS A 8 -16.40 -15.65 12.02
N SER A 9 -15.12 -16.02 11.85
CA SER A 9 -14.00 -15.12 11.74
C SER A 9 -14.48 -13.74 11.32
N LEU A 10 -13.90 -12.70 11.92
CA LEU A 10 -13.72 -11.43 11.22
C LEU A 10 -13.39 -11.80 9.78
N GLN A 11 -14.39 -11.68 8.89
CA GLN A 11 -14.22 -12.14 7.53
C GLN A 11 -12.97 -11.43 7.05
N ALA A 12 -12.06 -12.18 6.44
CA ALA A 12 -11.04 -11.67 5.55
C ALA A 12 -11.73 -10.98 4.36
N LYS A 13 -12.59 -9.99 4.63
CA LYS A 13 -13.05 -8.97 3.71
C LYS A 13 -11.83 -8.10 3.49
N ASP A 14 -11.01 -8.61 2.58
CA ASP A 14 -10.15 -7.85 1.70
C ASP A 14 -9.14 -6.97 2.44
N LEU A 15 -8.17 -7.61 3.10
CA LEU A 15 -6.86 -6.98 3.29
C LEU A 15 -6.38 -6.61 1.88
N VAL A 16 -6.32 -5.31 1.60
CA VAL A 16 -5.86 -4.74 0.33
C VAL A 16 -4.93 -3.57 0.61
N LEU A 17 -3.94 -3.39 -0.26
CA LEU A 17 -3.03 -2.27 -0.23
C LEU A 17 -3.49 -1.22 -1.24
N HIS A 18 -3.74 0.00 -0.77
CA HIS A 18 -4.14 1.09 -1.67
C HIS A 18 -2.89 1.79 -2.22
N LEU A 19 -2.76 1.82 -3.54
CA LEU A 19 -1.76 2.63 -4.23
C LEU A 19 -2.45 3.87 -4.84
N ILE A 20 -2.12 5.04 -4.29
CA ILE A 20 -2.79 6.31 -4.59
C ILE A 20 -1.72 7.38 -4.80
N ALA A 21 -1.90 8.21 -5.83
CA ALA A 21 -1.03 9.34 -6.10
C ALA A 21 -1.28 10.50 -5.12
N LEU A 22 -0.26 11.33 -4.90
CA LEU A 22 -0.47 12.64 -4.27
C LEU A 22 -1.31 13.55 -5.18
N ASN A 23 -2.05 14.48 -4.57
CA ASN A 23 -2.95 15.41 -5.24
C ASN A 23 -2.25 16.40 -6.18
N THR A 24 -0.93 16.57 -6.03
CA THR A 24 -0.12 17.48 -6.86
C THR A 24 1.19 16.80 -7.28
N PRO A 25 1.73 17.15 -8.45
CA PRO A 25 3.05 16.68 -8.86
C PRO A 25 4.13 17.22 -7.93
N MET A 26 5.12 16.39 -7.62
CA MET A 26 6.22 16.74 -6.72
C MET A 26 7.54 16.78 -7.50
N SER A 27 8.37 17.79 -7.22
CA SER A 27 9.77 17.80 -7.66
C SER A 27 10.60 16.81 -6.82
N GLY A 28 11.84 16.49 -7.25
CA GLY A 28 12.74 15.63 -6.47
C GLY A 28 13.14 16.20 -5.10
N ASN A 29 12.93 17.50 -4.85
CA ASN A 29 13.21 18.14 -3.56
C ASN A 29 12.07 17.95 -2.55
N MET A 30 11.73 16.69 -2.24
CA MET A 30 10.68 16.34 -1.29
C MET A 30 11.13 16.40 0.18
N ARG A 31 12.28 17.04 0.48
CA ARG A 31 12.93 16.99 1.80
C ARG A 31 13.24 15.56 2.26
N GLY A 32 13.63 14.71 1.30
CA GLY A 32 13.88 13.28 1.50
C GLY A 32 12.61 12.44 1.67
N VAL A 33 12.78 11.14 1.90
CA VAL A 33 11.65 10.19 2.03
C VAL A 33 10.69 10.56 3.15
N ARG A 34 11.18 11.16 4.25
CA ARG A 34 10.34 11.60 5.37
C ARG A 34 9.38 12.72 4.97
N GLY A 35 9.81 13.65 4.13
CA GLY A 35 8.92 14.70 3.65
C GLY A 35 7.88 14.17 2.66
N ALA A 36 8.25 13.18 1.84
CA ALA A 36 7.31 12.47 0.99
C ALA A 36 6.28 11.65 1.81
N ASP A 37 6.75 10.90 2.82
CA ASP A 37 5.90 10.14 3.75
C ASP A 37 4.91 11.08 4.49
N LEU A 38 5.37 12.26 4.92
CA LEU A 38 4.52 13.25 5.57
C LEU A 38 3.42 13.77 4.63
N ALA A 39 3.73 14.01 3.35
CA ALA A 39 2.73 14.44 2.37
C ALA A 39 1.67 13.35 2.14
N CYS A 40 2.08 12.08 2.02
CA CYS A 40 1.16 10.94 1.94
C CYS A 40 0.27 10.86 3.18
N TYR A 41 0.84 11.00 4.38
CA TYR A 41 0.10 11.00 5.63
C TYR A 41 -0.95 12.11 5.69
N GLN A 42 -0.55 13.36 5.39
CA GLN A 42 -1.44 14.52 5.46
C GLN A 42 -2.64 14.37 4.51
N GLN A 43 -2.39 14.07 3.24
CA GLN A 43 -3.46 13.94 2.25
C GLN A 43 -4.36 12.74 2.52
N ALA A 44 -3.81 11.63 3.00
CA ALA A 44 -4.61 10.48 3.42
C ALA A 44 -5.56 10.84 4.58
N ARG A 45 -5.09 11.60 5.57
CA ARG A 45 -5.93 12.07 6.68
C ARG A 45 -7.00 13.05 6.23
N GLU A 46 -6.68 13.98 5.35
CA GLU A 46 -7.64 14.92 4.74
C GLU A 46 -8.74 14.19 3.95
N ALA A 47 -8.38 13.08 3.29
CA ALA A 47 -9.31 12.19 2.61
C ALA A 47 -9.99 11.16 3.54
N ASN A 48 -9.86 11.30 4.86
CA ASN A 48 -10.44 10.43 5.89
C ASN A 48 -9.97 8.97 5.89
N PHE A 49 -8.80 8.67 5.34
CA PHE A 49 -8.20 7.36 5.50
C PHE A 49 -7.77 7.12 6.95
N ARG A 50 -8.12 5.96 7.49
CA ARG A 50 -7.77 5.53 8.84
C ARG A 50 -6.42 4.81 8.90
N THR A 51 -6.03 4.15 7.81
CA THR A 51 -4.77 3.43 7.66
C THR A 51 -3.58 4.40 7.45
N THR A 52 -2.37 3.86 7.52
CA THR A 52 -1.14 4.61 7.31
C THR A 52 -0.71 4.52 5.84
N PHE A 53 -0.42 5.67 5.23
CA PHE A 53 0.17 5.75 3.89
C PHE A 53 1.64 6.15 3.97
N ARG A 54 2.46 5.57 3.09
CA ARG A 54 3.88 5.86 2.93
C ARG A 54 4.19 6.12 1.47
N ALA A 55 5.26 6.86 1.20
CA ALA A 55 5.69 7.18 -0.15
C ALA A 55 6.15 5.93 -0.89
N PHE A 56 5.68 5.78 -2.14
CA PHE A 56 6.12 4.75 -3.07
C PHE A 56 7.45 5.18 -3.74
N LEU A 57 8.52 5.25 -2.95
CA LEU A 57 9.85 5.67 -3.40
C LEU A 57 10.93 4.79 -2.78
N SER A 58 11.99 4.52 -3.52
CA SER A 58 13.24 4.06 -2.92
C SER A 58 13.98 5.23 -2.27
N SER A 59 14.79 4.93 -1.27
CA SER A 59 15.72 5.87 -0.64
C SER A 59 17.05 5.16 -0.37
N HIS A 60 18.08 5.92 0.03
CA HIS A 60 19.39 5.36 0.38
C HIS A 60 19.32 4.25 1.45
N VAL A 61 18.29 4.25 2.30
CA VAL A 61 18.16 3.32 3.43
C VAL A 61 17.05 2.29 3.26
N GLN A 62 16.17 2.46 2.27
CA GLN A 62 15.00 1.59 2.09
C GLN A 62 14.70 1.40 0.60
N ASP A 63 14.81 0.16 0.17
CA ASP A 63 14.35 -0.28 -1.15
C ASP A 63 12.83 -0.21 -1.22
N LEU A 64 12.33 0.09 -2.41
CA LEU A 64 10.90 0.24 -2.67
C LEU A 64 10.12 -1.02 -2.30
N ASN A 65 10.64 -2.22 -2.58
CA ASN A 65 10.00 -3.50 -2.26
C ASN A 65 9.88 -3.80 -0.75
N LYS A 66 10.58 -3.05 0.11
CA LYS A 66 10.57 -3.17 1.58
C LYS A 66 9.68 -2.14 2.27
N VAL A 67 8.89 -1.36 1.51
CA VAL A 67 7.91 -0.43 2.09
C VAL A 67 6.79 -1.19 2.80
N VAL A 68 6.34 -2.30 2.22
CA VAL A 68 5.33 -3.22 2.78
C VAL A 68 6.02 -4.33 3.59
N HIS A 69 5.43 -4.68 4.73
CA HIS A 69 5.93 -5.72 5.61
C HIS A 69 5.91 -7.09 4.90
N ASN A 70 6.88 -7.96 5.19
CA ASN A 70 7.05 -9.20 4.44
C ASN A 70 5.80 -10.12 4.48
N GLY A 71 5.10 -10.17 5.62
CA GLY A 71 3.88 -10.96 5.77
C GLY A 71 2.67 -10.46 4.97
N ASP A 72 2.73 -9.21 4.48
CA ASP A 72 1.63 -8.59 3.74
C ASP A 72 1.92 -8.51 2.23
N ARG A 73 3.00 -9.13 1.74
CA ARG A 73 3.42 -8.99 0.34
C ARG A 73 2.51 -9.72 -0.66
N ASP A 74 1.77 -10.73 -0.19
CA ASP A 74 0.77 -11.44 -0.99
C ASP A 74 -0.57 -10.69 -1.05
N THR A 75 -0.64 -9.49 -0.46
CA THR A 75 -1.85 -8.68 -0.40
C THR A 75 -2.12 -7.98 -1.74
N PRO A 76 -3.35 -8.07 -2.28
CA PRO A 76 -3.72 -7.37 -3.52
C PRO A 76 -3.52 -5.86 -3.44
N VAL A 77 -3.13 -5.26 -4.57
CA VAL A 77 -2.94 -3.81 -4.67
C VAL A 77 -4.07 -3.20 -5.49
N VAL A 78 -4.76 -2.22 -4.93
CA VAL A 78 -5.93 -1.55 -5.50
C VAL A 78 -5.74 -0.05 -5.61
N ASN A 79 -6.52 0.61 -6.47
CA ASN A 79 -6.57 2.06 -6.56
C ASN A 79 -7.52 2.67 -5.50
N LEU A 80 -7.71 3.99 -5.55
CA LEU A 80 -8.63 4.74 -4.66
C LEU A 80 -10.08 4.23 -4.68
N ARG A 81 -10.55 3.64 -5.79
CA ARG A 81 -11.91 3.09 -5.94
C ARG A 81 -12.01 1.62 -5.52
N GLY A 82 -10.93 1.00 -5.06
CA GLY A 82 -10.88 -0.43 -4.75
C GLY A 82 -10.75 -1.31 -6.00
N GLU A 83 -10.47 -0.74 -7.16
CA GLU A 83 -10.24 -1.51 -8.38
C GLU A 83 -8.82 -2.08 -8.36
N ARG A 84 -8.67 -3.35 -8.72
CA ARG A 84 -7.39 -4.07 -8.70
C ARG A 84 -6.41 -3.50 -9.72
N LEU A 85 -5.18 -3.23 -9.26
CA LEU A 85 -4.04 -2.82 -10.08
C LEU A 85 -3.04 -3.96 -10.26
N PHE A 86 -2.76 -4.72 -9.19
CA PHE A 86 -1.84 -5.86 -9.18
C PHE A 86 -2.41 -6.98 -8.31
N ASP A 87 -2.06 -8.24 -8.62
CA ASP A 87 -2.58 -9.38 -7.88
C ASP A 87 -1.99 -9.49 -6.47
N SER A 88 -0.74 -9.06 -6.30
CA SER A 88 -0.04 -8.89 -5.04
C SER A 88 0.95 -7.72 -5.05
N TRP A 89 1.49 -7.36 -3.89
CA TRP A 89 2.62 -6.41 -3.80
C TRP A 89 3.90 -6.99 -4.40
N SER A 90 4.14 -8.30 -4.24
CA SER A 90 5.29 -8.98 -4.85
C SER A 90 5.29 -8.83 -6.38
N ASP A 91 4.13 -8.92 -7.02
CA ASP A 91 3.99 -8.85 -8.48
C ASP A 91 4.41 -7.51 -9.09
N ILE A 92 4.42 -6.44 -8.30
CA ILE A 92 4.91 -5.12 -8.74
C ILE A 92 6.41 -5.19 -9.07
N PHE A 93 7.15 -6.03 -8.34
CA PHE A 93 8.62 -6.13 -8.43
C PHE A 93 9.10 -7.41 -9.07
N GLU A 94 8.21 -8.35 -9.35
CA GLU A 94 8.53 -9.46 -10.24
C GLU A 94 8.85 -8.91 -11.63
N GLN A 95 10.03 -9.25 -12.15
CA GLN A 95 10.38 -8.93 -13.52
C GLN A 95 9.41 -9.67 -14.44
N LYS A 96 8.34 -9.00 -14.87
CA LYS A 96 7.67 -9.40 -16.10
C LYS A 96 8.69 -9.22 -17.20
N GLN A 97 9.21 -10.33 -17.73
CA GLN A 97 9.90 -10.33 -19.01
C GLN A 97 8.92 -9.67 -19.98
N ILE A 98 9.24 -8.44 -20.38
CA ILE A 98 8.57 -7.80 -21.52
C ILE A 98 9.13 -8.60 -22.69
N ASN A 99 8.42 -9.66 -23.08
CA ASN A 99 8.68 -10.34 -24.32
C ASN A 99 8.25 -9.37 -25.42
N ASP A 100 9.22 -8.65 -25.98
CA ASP A 100 9.08 -7.91 -27.23
C ASP A 100 8.69 -8.84 -28.39
#